data_AF-A0AAN9DFG9-F1
#
_entry.id   AF-A0AAN9DFG9-F1
#
_cell.length_a   1.000
_cell.length_b   1.000
_cell.length_c   1.000
_cell.angle_alpha   90.00
_cell.angle_beta   90.00
_cell.angle_gamma   90.00
#
_symmetry.space_group_name_H-M   'P 1'
#
loop_
_entity.id
_entity.type
_entity.pdbx_description
1 polymer ?
#
loop_
_entity_poly.entity_id
_entity_poly.type
_entity_poly.pdbx_seq_one_letter_code
_entity_poly.pdbx_strand_id
1 'polypeptide(L)'
;MYKVGGVAGVSGTLGLISASVLAAADDKPSTTLSVDELSLYTTTARKIQHVEPETGPVEEGVSTLRKLAEPYVTWCQQTASSAKHTVQGVYGTVKPTVDGTVQFGQNSYAYLKNPPPEFYPRAGIIGFAGILGLFLGRGSRLKRLVYPTGLMAVGASMYYPQEAVTIAKNTGDSVYDLALQAYVSVEKLIRNTPASKKKDQAEKSSSGETKA
;
A
#
# COMPACT_ATOMS: atom_id res chain seq x y z
N MET A 1 38.37 17.38 -9.59
CA MET A 1 38.34 15.95 -9.98
C MET A 1 39.59 15.31 -9.39
N TYR A 2 39.45 14.52 -8.32
CA TYR A 2 40.48 13.58 -7.86
C TYR A 2 39.76 12.43 -7.14
N LYS A 3 40.18 11.21 -7.47
CA LYS A 3 39.48 9.95 -7.26
C LYS A 3 40.40 9.00 -6.48
N VAL A 4 39.82 8.36 -5.45
CA VAL A 4 40.07 7.01 -4.88
C VAL A 4 41.44 6.65 -4.28
N GLY A 5 41.38 6.03 -3.09
CA GLY A 5 42.18 4.83 -2.80
C GLY A 5 42.46 4.58 -1.32
N GLY A 6 41.93 3.49 -0.76
CA GLY A 6 42.52 2.83 0.42
C GLY A 6 41.56 2.34 1.50
N VAL A 7 41.01 1.13 1.32
CA VAL A 7 40.45 0.30 2.40
C VAL A 7 41.61 -0.54 2.96
N ALA A 8 41.79 -0.53 4.28
CA ALA A 8 42.64 -1.49 4.99
C ALA A 8 41.84 -2.08 6.15
N GLY A 9 41.44 -3.35 6.00
CA GLY A 9 40.80 -4.14 7.04
C GLY A 9 41.86 -4.77 7.95
N VAL A 10 41.64 -4.69 9.26
CA VAL A 10 42.38 -5.46 10.26
C VAL A 10 41.39 -6.41 10.92
N SER A 11 41.60 -7.70 10.68
CA SER A 11 40.92 -8.80 11.37
C SER A 11 41.66 -9.07 12.68
N GLY A 12 41.00 -8.85 13.81
CA GLY A 12 41.53 -9.14 15.15
C GLY A 12 40.79 -10.34 15.75
N THR A 13 41.51 -11.45 15.94
CA THR A 13 41.02 -12.67 16.58
C THR A 13 40.87 -12.47 18.10
N LEU A 14 39.71 -12.83 18.66
CA LEU A 14 39.46 -12.79 20.12
C LEU A 14 39.62 -14.20 20.71
N GLY A 15 40.66 -14.41 21.50
CA GLY A 15 40.86 -15.63 22.29
C GLY A 15 40.08 -15.57 23.60
N LEU A 16 39.24 -16.57 23.86
CA LEU A 16 38.53 -16.76 25.13
C LEU A 16 39.41 -17.55 26.10
N ILE A 17 39.71 -16.99 27.27
CA ILE A 17 40.27 -17.73 28.41
C ILE A 17 39.17 -17.84 29.46
N SER A 18 38.71 -19.06 29.74
CA SER A 18 37.85 -19.38 30.89
C SER A 18 38.74 -19.82 32.06
N ALA A 19 38.61 -19.16 33.21
CA ALA A 19 39.20 -19.58 34.47
C ALA A 19 38.12 -20.24 35.34
N SER A 20 38.38 -21.45 35.81
CA SER A 20 37.53 -22.21 36.72
C SER A 20 37.64 -21.70 38.16
N VAL A 21 36.51 -21.67 38.86
CA VAL A 21 36.42 -21.34 40.29
C VAL A 21 36.75 -22.57 41.12
N LEU A 22 37.76 -22.46 41.97
CA LEU A 22 38.15 -23.43 42.99
C LEU A 22 37.34 -23.14 44.25
N ALA A 23 36.36 -23.99 44.57
CA ALA A 23 35.64 -23.96 45.85
C ALA A 23 36.34 -24.92 46.81
N ALA A 24 36.97 -24.39 47.85
CA ALA A 24 37.58 -25.14 48.94
C ALA A 24 37.26 -24.46 50.28
N ALA A 25 37.23 -25.30 51.33
CA ALA A 25 37.05 -25.04 52.76
C ALA A 25 35.58 -25.01 53.25
N ASP A 26 35.22 -25.58 54.40
CA ASP A 26 35.77 -26.61 55.29
C ASP A 26 34.66 -26.92 56.32
N ASP A 27 34.88 -27.94 57.14
CA ASP A 27 33.96 -28.61 58.03
C ASP A 27 33.50 -27.81 59.29
N LYS A 28 32.24 -28.08 59.67
CA LYS A 28 31.62 -28.27 61.00
C LYS A 28 31.89 -27.33 62.23
N PRO A 29 30.84 -26.97 63.01
CA PRO A 29 30.89 -25.94 64.07
C PRO A 29 30.85 -26.51 65.51
N SER A 30 31.37 -25.76 66.48
CA SER A 30 30.80 -25.67 67.85
C SER A 30 31.58 -24.65 68.69
N THR A 31 30.90 -23.61 69.20
CA THR A 31 30.77 -23.28 70.64
C THR A 31 30.23 -21.85 70.80
N THR A 32 29.21 -21.70 71.66
CA THR A 32 28.58 -20.46 72.19
C THR A 32 27.80 -19.56 71.22
N LEU A 33 26.54 -19.92 70.95
CA LEU A 33 25.52 -19.01 70.42
C LEU A 33 24.49 -18.71 71.52
N SER A 34 24.26 -17.42 71.77
CA SER A 34 23.35 -16.89 72.80
C SER A 34 21.87 -17.12 72.45
N VAL A 35 21.06 -17.44 73.46
CA VAL A 35 19.60 -17.71 73.38
C VAL A 35 18.80 -16.58 72.70
N ASP A 36 19.32 -15.35 72.70
CA ASP A 36 18.73 -14.19 72.01
C ASP A 36 18.70 -14.30 70.46
N GLU A 37 19.53 -15.17 69.87
CA GLU A 37 19.53 -15.41 68.41
C GLU A 37 18.52 -16.47 67.96
N LEU A 38 17.87 -17.18 68.89
CA LEU A 38 16.92 -18.26 68.61
C LEU A 38 15.45 -17.81 68.64
N SER A 39 15.18 -16.53 68.81
CA SER A 39 13.81 -16.02 68.83
C SER A 39 13.27 -15.85 67.39
N LEU A 40 12.67 -16.90 66.84
CA LEU A 40 12.09 -16.98 65.47
C LEU A 40 11.03 -15.91 65.14
N TYR A 41 10.58 -15.13 66.12
CA TYR A 41 9.54 -14.12 65.97
C TYR A 41 9.98 -12.71 66.38
N THR A 42 11.24 -12.51 66.78
CA THR A 42 11.76 -11.15 66.96
C THR A 42 12.18 -10.60 65.60
N THR A 43 11.36 -9.72 65.03
CA THR A 43 11.81 -8.80 63.98
C THR A 43 12.76 -7.81 64.64
N THR A 44 13.98 -8.25 64.92
CA THR A 44 15.08 -7.32 65.11
C THR A 44 15.09 -6.47 63.86
N ALA A 45 14.96 -5.16 64.04
CA ALA A 45 15.20 -4.16 63.02
C ALA A 45 16.69 -4.21 62.66
N ARG A 46 17.13 -5.34 62.08
CA ARG A 46 18.35 -5.45 61.33
C ARG A 46 18.07 -4.54 60.15
N LYS A 47 18.50 -3.28 60.30
CA LYS A 47 18.93 -2.49 59.15
C LYS A 47 19.88 -3.42 58.42
N ILE A 48 19.34 -4.13 57.43
CA ILE A 48 20.12 -4.60 56.30
C ILE A 48 20.62 -3.28 55.75
N GLN A 49 21.77 -2.86 56.27
CA GLN A 49 22.55 -1.81 55.65
C GLN A 49 22.82 -2.45 54.30
N HIS A 50 22.11 -1.97 53.28
CA HIS A 50 22.40 -2.33 51.91
C HIS A 50 23.78 -1.74 51.70
N VAL A 51 24.79 -2.53 52.05
CA VAL A 51 26.16 -2.28 51.65
C VAL A 51 26.07 -2.49 50.16
N GLU A 52 26.06 -1.37 49.44
CA GLU A 52 26.41 -1.34 48.03
C GLU A 52 27.66 -2.22 47.94
N PRO A 53 27.59 -3.40 47.29
CA PRO A 53 28.77 -4.25 47.17
C PRO A 53 29.88 -3.37 46.60
N GLU A 54 31.05 -3.37 47.22
CA GLU A 54 32.19 -2.55 46.76
C GLU A 54 32.30 -2.73 45.25
N THR A 55 32.13 -1.62 44.54
CA THR A 55 31.96 -1.56 43.10
C THR A 55 33.04 -2.39 42.45
N GLY A 56 32.64 -3.56 41.93
CA GLY A 56 33.56 -4.39 41.18
C GLY A 56 34.05 -3.59 39.97
N PRO A 57 35.34 -3.70 39.57
CA PRO A 57 35.87 -2.95 38.43
C PRO A 57 35.08 -3.16 37.13
N VAL A 58 34.33 -4.26 37.04
CA VAL A 58 33.41 -4.57 35.94
C VAL A 58 32.08 -3.82 36.01
N GLU A 59 31.54 -3.58 37.20
CA GLU A 59 30.29 -2.82 37.39
C GLU A 59 30.51 -1.31 37.17
N GLU A 60 31.70 -0.80 37.54
CA GLU A 60 32.12 0.55 37.20
C GLU A 60 32.32 0.71 35.68
N GLY A 61 32.87 -0.30 35.01
CA GLY A 61 32.97 -0.36 33.55
C GLY A 61 31.60 -0.36 32.86
N VAL A 62 30.65 -1.15 33.34
CA VAL A 62 29.29 -1.22 32.76
C VAL A 62 28.50 0.06 33.03
N SER A 63 28.64 0.66 34.21
CA SER A 63 27.96 1.91 34.55
C SER A 63 28.52 3.11 33.77
N THR A 64 29.83 3.18 33.53
CA THR A 64 30.45 4.20 32.66
C THR A 64 30.04 4.01 31.20
N LEU A 65 30.04 2.77 30.70
CA LEU A 65 29.51 2.45 29.36
C LEU A 65 28.04 2.84 29.20
N ARG A 66 27.20 2.58 30.20
CA ARG A 66 25.79 2.96 30.19
C ARG A 66 25.62 4.48 30.16
N LYS A 67 26.34 5.23 31.01
CA LYS A 67 26.31 6.70 31.00
C LYS A 67 26.77 7.28 29.66
N LEU A 68 27.72 6.65 28.99
CA LEU A 68 28.16 7.05 27.64
C LEU A 68 27.13 6.71 26.56
N ALA A 69 26.37 5.62 26.72
CA ALA A 69 25.35 5.19 25.76
C ALA A 69 24.00 5.91 25.93
N GLU A 70 23.64 6.37 27.13
CA GLU A 70 22.43 7.14 27.44
C GLU A 70 22.15 8.31 26.47
N PRO A 71 23.11 9.21 26.17
CA PRO A 71 22.88 10.31 25.23
C PRO A 71 22.63 9.83 23.79
N TYR A 72 23.19 8.68 23.41
CA TYR A 72 22.99 8.12 22.07
C TYR A 72 21.62 7.43 21.96
N VAL A 73 21.24 6.67 22.99
CA VAL A 73 19.93 6.00 23.06
C VAL A 73 18.80 7.01 23.09
N THR A 74 18.94 8.11 23.86
CA THR A 74 17.94 9.18 23.90
C THR A 74 17.80 9.91 22.56
N TRP A 75 18.92 10.21 21.88
CA TRP A 75 18.88 10.78 20.53
C TRP A 75 18.22 9.83 19.52
N CYS A 76 18.52 8.54 19.59
CA CYS A 76 17.92 7.53 18.73
C CYS A 76 16.40 7.39 19.00
N GLN A 77 15.99 7.40 20.27
CA GLN A 77 14.57 7.38 20.65
C GLN A 77 13.83 8.63 20.19
N GLN A 78 14.44 9.82 20.26
CA GLN A 78 13.84 11.08 19.83
C GLN A 78 13.71 11.16 18.29
N THR A 79 14.70 10.62 17.58
CA THR A 79 14.66 10.53 16.12
C THR A 79 13.62 9.49 15.66
N ALA A 80 13.52 8.36 16.36
CA ALA A 80 12.52 7.34 16.09
C ALA A 80 11.09 7.81 16.41
N SER A 81 10.88 8.56 17.50
CA SER A 81 9.56 9.08 17.89
C SER A 81 9.08 10.18 16.93
N SER A 82 9.97 11.05 16.47
CA SER A 82 9.65 12.07 15.46
C SER A 82 9.36 11.42 14.10
N ALA A 83 10.13 10.44 13.67
CA ALA A 83 9.85 9.66 12.46
C ALA A 83 8.52 8.89 12.54
N LYS A 84 8.17 8.35 13.71
CA LYS A 84 6.88 7.68 13.92
C LYS A 84 5.71 8.67 13.80
N HIS A 85 5.85 9.88 14.35
CA HIS A 85 4.80 10.89 14.28
C HIS A 85 4.58 11.42 12.85
N THR A 86 5.64 11.57 12.04
CA THR A 86 5.49 11.98 10.64
C THR A 86 4.77 10.92 9.81
N VAL A 87 5.15 9.64 9.98
CA VAL A 87 4.47 8.52 9.30
C VAL A 87 3.01 8.42 9.73
N GLN A 88 2.71 8.64 11.01
CA GLN A 88 1.35 8.60 11.53
C GLN A 88 0.46 9.74 10.99
N GLY A 89 1.02 10.94 10.81
CA GLY A 89 0.29 12.07 10.20
C GLY A 89 -0.02 11.85 8.71
N VAL A 90 0.95 11.33 7.95
CA VAL A 90 0.75 10.99 6.53
C VAL A 90 -0.25 9.84 6.40
N TYR A 91 -0.11 8.79 7.22
CA TYR A 91 -1.03 7.66 7.22
C TYR A 91 -2.46 8.09 7.58
N GLY A 92 -2.63 8.96 8.57
CA GLY A 92 -3.93 9.52 8.95
C GLY A 92 -4.61 10.33 7.84
N THR A 93 -3.83 10.92 6.94
CA THR A 93 -4.35 11.70 5.79
C THR A 93 -4.68 10.81 4.59
N VAL A 94 -3.84 9.82 4.33
CA VAL A 94 -4.01 8.92 3.18
C VAL A 94 -5.10 7.88 3.44
N LYS A 95 -5.23 7.38 4.68
CA LYS A 95 -6.24 6.39 5.07
C LYS A 95 -7.67 6.78 4.68
N PRO A 96 -8.21 7.98 5.04
CA PRO A 96 -9.57 8.35 4.65
C PRO A 96 -9.74 8.54 3.14
N THR A 97 -8.68 8.93 2.42
CA THR A 97 -8.70 9.07 0.96
C THR A 97 -8.83 7.71 0.27
N VAL A 98 -8.07 6.72 0.77
CA VAL A 98 -8.14 5.34 0.28
C VAL A 98 -9.47 4.72 0.64
N ASP A 99 -9.91 4.83 1.89
CA ASP A 99 -11.22 4.34 2.34
C ASP A 99 -12.36 4.98 1.52
N GLY A 100 -12.30 6.29 1.27
CA GLY A 100 -13.27 7.00 0.43
C GLY A 100 -13.28 6.50 -1.01
N THR A 101 -12.11 6.21 -1.59
CA THR A 101 -12.01 5.67 -2.95
C THR A 101 -12.54 4.24 -3.05
N VAL A 102 -12.22 3.41 -2.05
CA VAL A 102 -12.71 2.03 -1.96
C VAL A 102 -14.23 2.02 -1.78
N GLN A 103 -14.76 2.85 -0.89
CA GLN A 103 -16.20 3.02 -0.68
C GLN A 103 -16.88 3.55 -1.94
N PHE A 104 -16.32 4.57 -2.60
CA PHE A 104 -16.84 5.08 -3.86
C PHE A 104 -16.87 4.00 -4.94
N GLY A 105 -15.81 3.20 -5.04
CA GLY A 105 -15.73 2.06 -5.95
C GLY A 105 -16.78 1.00 -5.64
N GLN A 106 -16.95 0.65 -4.36
CA GLN A 106 -17.94 -0.34 -3.92
C GLN A 106 -19.37 0.12 -4.14
N ASN A 107 -19.66 1.39 -3.87
CA ASN A 107 -20.95 2.02 -4.15
C ASN A 107 -21.20 2.05 -5.67
N SER A 108 -20.22 2.51 -6.46
CA SER A 108 -20.33 2.53 -7.93
C SER A 108 -20.54 1.12 -8.49
N TYR A 109 -19.85 0.12 -7.95
CA TYR A 109 -20.05 -1.29 -8.34
C TYR A 109 -21.45 -1.79 -8.00
N ALA A 110 -21.98 -1.46 -6.82
CA ALA A 110 -23.35 -1.80 -6.44
C ALA A 110 -24.39 -1.14 -7.37
N TYR A 111 -24.16 0.12 -7.78
CA TYR A 111 -24.99 0.82 -8.76
C TYR A 111 -24.90 0.21 -10.17
N LEU A 112 -23.71 -0.21 -10.61
CA LEU A 112 -23.50 -0.86 -11.91
C LEU A 112 -24.07 -2.29 -11.96
N LYS A 113 -24.21 -2.95 -10.80
CA LYS A 113 -24.77 -4.30 -10.71
C LYS A 113 -26.29 -4.35 -10.89
N ASN A 114 -27.00 -3.32 -10.43
CA ASN A 114 -28.45 -3.16 -10.66
C ASN A 114 -28.72 -1.75 -11.21
N PRO A 115 -28.35 -1.47 -12.47
CA PRO A 115 -28.52 -0.15 -13.02
C PRO A 115 -30.01 0.11 -13.22
N PRO A 116 -30.54 1.28 -12.79
CA PRO A 116 -31.85 1.70 -13.24
C PRO A 116 -31.83 1.82 -14.78
N PRO A 117 -32.92 1.50 -15.48
CA PRO A 117 -32.98 1.45 -16.95
C PRO A 117 -32.56 2.78 -17.63
N GLU A 118 -32.57 3.88 -16.89
CA GLU A 118 -32.23 5.23 -17.34
C GLU A 118 -30.74 5.60 -17.19
N PHE A 119 -29.90 4.75 -16.59
CA PHE A 119 -28.53 5.13 -16.22
C PHE A 119 -27.60 5.31 -17.43
N TYR A 120 -27.51 4.32 -18.31
CA TYR A 120 -26.60 4.37 -19.47
C TYR A 120 -26.96 5.44 -20.50
N PRO A 121 -28.25 5.66 -20.84
CA PRO A 121 -28.63 6.76 -21.71
C PRO A 121 -28.22 8.12 -21.12
N ARG A 122 -28.49 8.36 -19.83
CA ARG A 122 -28.15 9.63 -19.16
C ARG A 122 -26.65 9.82 -18.99
N ALA A 123 -25.94 8.80 -18.51
CA ALA A 123 -24.49 8.82 -18.34
C ALA A 123 -23.77 8.99 -19.69
N GLY A 124 -24.28 8.33 -20.74
CA GLY A 124 -23.83 8.52 -22.11
C GLY A 124 -23.96 9.97 -22.55
N ILE A 125 -25.17 10.53 -22.50
CA ILE A 125 -25.42 11.91 -22.93
C ILE A 125 -24.55 12.91 -22.14
N ILE A 126 -24.46 12.77 -20.82
CA ILE A 126 -23.65 13.65 -19.96
C ILE A 126 -22.16 13.50 -20.28
N GLY A 127 -21.66 12.27 -20.46
CA GLY A 127 -20.28 12.00 -20.81
C GLY A 127 -19.90 12.54 -22.19
N PHE A 128 -20.74 12.29 -23.20
CA PHE A 128 -20.57 12.81 -24.54
C PHE A 128 -20.63 14.35 -24.54
N ALA A 129 -21.58 14.96 -23.83
CA ALA A 129 -21.67 16.41 -23.71
C ALA A 129 -20.43 17.01 -23.02
N GLY A 130 -19.88 16.34 -22.01
CA GLY A 130 -18.65 16.75 -21.34
C GLY A 130 -17.43 16.71 -22.25
N ILE A 131 -17.25 15.62 -23.00
CA ILE A 131 -16.13 15.47 -23.96
C ILE A 131 -16.28 16.50 -25.09
N LEU A 132 -17.49 16.64 -25.64
CA LEU A 132 -17.77 17.60 -26.70
C LEU A 132 -17.58 19.04 -26.21
N GLY A 133 -18.00 19.34 -24.98
CA GLY A 133 -17.78 20.62 -24.32
C GLY A 133 -16.30 20.92 -24.06
N LEU A 134 -15.51 19.92 -23.65
CA LEU A 134 -14.06 20.06 -23.50
C LEU A 134 -13.38 20.34 -24.84
N PHE A 135 -13.85 19.68 -25.91
CA PHE A 135 -13.30 19.83 -27.25
C PHE A 135 -13.59 21.20 -27.87
N LEU A 136 -14.79 21.74 -27.64
CA LEU A 136 -15.17 23.08 -28.06
C LEU A 136 -14.58 24.18 -27.16
N GLY A 137 -14.55 23.93 -25.85
CA GLY A 137 -14.14 24.91 -24.84
C GLY A 137 -12.62 25.09 -24.75
N ARG A 138 -11.84 24.04 -24.98
CA ARG A 138 -10.37 24.08 -24.88
C ARG A 138 -9.73 24.67 -26.13
N GLY A 139 -10.03 25.94 -26.43
CA GLY A 139 -9.22 26.88 -27.25
C GLY A 139 -8.60 26.36 -28.56
N SER A 140 -9.08 25.25 -29.10
CA SER A 140 -8.37 24.49 -30.11
C SER A 140 -8.70 25.03 -31.48
N ARG A 141 -7.70 25.03 -32.38
CA ARG A 141 -7.86 25.41 -33.80
C ARG A 141 -8.97 24.61 -34.49
N LEU A 142 -9.42 23.53 -33.88
CA LEU A 142 -10.53 22.77 -34.37
C LEU A 142 -11.85 23.54 -34.46
N LYS A 143 -12.12 24.49 -33.54
CA LYS A 143 -13.32 25.35 -33.69
C LYS A 143 -13.25 26.21 -34.96
N ARG A 144 -12.04 26.56 -35.42
CA ARG A 144 -11.84 27.29 -36.68
C ARG A 144 -12.10 26.43 -37.92
N LEU A 145 -12.09 25.10 -37.81
CA LEU A 145 -12.40 24.20 -38.92
C LEU A 145 -13.85 23.77 -38.87
N VAL A 146 -14.30 23.24 -37.73
CA VAL A 146 -15.65 22.66 -37.57
C VAL A 146 -16.75 23.71 -37.75
N TYR A 147 -16.52 24.96 -37.31
CA TYR A 147 -17.53 26.01 -37.43
C TYR A 147 -17.82 26.40 -38.89
N PRO A 148 -16.82 26.81 -39.72
CA PRO A 148 -17.08 27.14 -41.12
C PRO A 148 -17.44 25.93 -41.97
N THR A 149 -16.82 24.76 -41.76
CA THR A 149 -17.18 23.56 -42.54
C THR A 149 -18.57 23.06 -42.18
N GLY A 150 -18.95 23.09 -40.89
CA GLY A 150 -20.28 22.75 -40.44
C GLY A 150 -21.35 23.68 -41.01
N LEU A 151 -21.13 25.00 -40.95
CA LEU A 151 -22.05 25.97 -41.56
C LEU A 151 -22.16 25.80 -43.08
N MET A 152 -21.03 25.58 -43.78
CA MET A 152 -21.05 25.31 -45.22
C MET A 152 -21.80 24.02 -45.57
N ALA A 153 -21.60 22.95 -44.79
CA ALA A 153 -22.30 21.69 -44.98
C ALA A 153 -23.80 21.83 -44.73
N VAL A 154 -24.21 22.58 -43.69
CA VAL A 154 -25.63 22.87 -43.43
C VAL A 154 -26.23 23.70 -44.55
N GLY A 155 -25.53 24.73 -45.02
CA GLY A 155 -25.97 25.55 -46.15
C GLY A 155 -26.14 24.74 -47.44
N ALA A 156 -25.16 23.88 -47.76
CA ALA A 156 -25.23 22.98 -48.91
C ALA A 156 -26.36 21.95 -48.78
N SER A 157 -26.57 21.40 -47.59
CA SER A 157 -27.66 20.45 -47.30
C SER A 157 -29.04 21.07 -47.50
N MET A 158 -29.21 22.33 -47.07
CA MET A 158 -30.48 23.06 -47.21
C MET A 158 -30.80 23.38 -48.68
N TYR A 159 -29.78 23.66 -49.48
CA TYR A 159 -29.93 24.02 -50.90
C TYR A 159 -30.05 22.78 -51.82
N TYR A 160 -29.44 21.64 -51.44
CA TYR A 160 -29.50 20.38 -52.20
C TYR A 160 -29.83 19.17 -51.30
N PRO A 161 -31.08 19.04 -50.84
CA PRO A 161 -31.48 18.01 -49.89
C PRO A 161 -31.39 16.58 -50.46
N GLN A 162 -31.60 16.40 -51.77
CA GLN A 162 -31.55 15.07 -52.41
C GLN A 162 -30.13 14.49 -52.43
N GLU A 163 -29.14 15.32 -52.75
CA GLU A 163 -27.72 14.92 -52.73
C GLU A 163 -27.22 14.70 -51.30
N ALA A 164 -27.68 15.52 -50.35
CA ALA A 164 -27.34 15.33 -48.94
C ALA A 164 -27.86 13.98 -48.40
N VAL A 165 -29.09 13.59 -48.76
CA VAL A 165 -29.69 12.31 -48.33
C VAL A 165 -28.95 11.12 -48.93
N THR A 166 -28.54 11.17 -50.19
CA THR A 166 -27.79 10.05 -50.81
C THR A 166 -26.40 9.90 -50.21
N ILE A 167 -25.69 11.01 -49.98
CA ILE A 167 -24.39 11.01 -49.29
C ILE A 167 -24.54 10.49 -47.85
N ALA A 168 -25.56 10.95 -47.14
CA ALA A 168 -25.82 10.51 -45.76
C ALA A 168 -26.14 9.01 -45.69
N LYS A 169 -26.92 8.46 -46.63
CA LYS A 169 -27.22 7.02 -46.70
C LYS A 169 -25.96 6.21 -46.97
N ASN A 170 -25.21 6.54 -48.02
CA ASN A 170 -24.00 5.82 -48.38
C ASN A 170 -22.95 5.86 -47.26
N THR A 171 -22.82 7.02 -46.60
CA THR A 171 -21.92 7.17 -45.45
C THR A 171 -22.42 6.40 -44.23
N GLY A 172 -23.73 6.43 -43.98
CA GLY A 172 -24.37 5.71 -42.88
C GLY A 172 -24.16 4.20 -43.00
N ASP A 173 -24.35 3.63 -44.19
CA ASP A 173 -24.13 2.21 -44.45
C ASP A 173 -22.66 1.82 -44.22
N SER A 174 -21.71 2.64 -44.70
CA SER A 174 -20.29 2.39 -44.49
C SER A 174 -19.89 2.45 -43.01
N VAL A 175 -20.40 3.43 -42.25
CA VAL A 175 -20.14 3.55 -40.81
C VAL A 175 -20.79 2.40 -40.05
N TYR A 176 -21.98 1.96 -40.46
CA TYR A 176 -22.67 0.82 -39.88
C TYR A 176 -21.88 -0.48 -40.10
N ASP A 177 -21.41 -0.74 -41.31
CA ASP A 177 -20.58 -1.90 -41.63
C ASP A 177 -19.27 -1.90 -40.84
N LEU A 178 -18.62 -0.73 -40.74
CA LEU A 178 -17.41 -0.58 -39.93
C LEU A 178 -17.68 -0.83 -38.45
N ALA A 179 -18.79 -0.30 -37.91
CA ALA A 179 -19.19 -0.52 -36.52
C ALA A 179 -19.49 -2.00 -36.26
N LEU A 180 -20.14 -2.68 -37.20
CA LEU A 180 -20.45 -4.09 -37.12
C LEU A 180 -19.17 -4.94 -37.18
N GLN A 181 -18.24 -4.60 -38.08
CA GLN A 181 -16.92 -5.24 -38.14
C GLN A 181 -16.10 -5.00 -36.88
N ALA A 182 -16.13 -3.78 -36.33
CA ALA A 182 -15.45 -3.45 -35.08
C ALA A 182 -16.05 -4.25 -33.92
N TYR A 183 -17.38 -4.31 -33.82
CA TYR A 183 -18.08 -5.11 -32.82
C TYR A 183 -17.69 -6.59 -32.92
N VAL A 184 -17.78 -7.18 -34.11
CA VAL A 184 -17.42 -8.58 -34.34
C VAL A 184 -15.95 -8.84 -34.03
N SER A 185 -15.05 -7.92 -34.35
CA SER A 185 -13.61 -8.05 -34.05
C SER A 185 -13.35 -8.03 -32.55
N VAL A 186 -14.02 -7.14 -31.83
CA VAL A 186 -13.93 -7.03 -30.37
C VAL A 186 -14.55 -8.27 -29.71
N GLU A 187 -15.73 -8.71 -30.17
CA GLU A 187 -16.40 -9.92 -29.69
C GLU A 187 -15.52 -11.16 -29.88
N LYS A 188 -14.87 -11.30 -31.05
CA LYS A 188 -13.90 -12.35 -31.32
C LYS A 188 -12.70 -12.27 -30.38
N LEU A 189 -12.15 -11.09 -30.12
CA LEU A 189 -11.02 -10.93 -29.21
C LEU A 189 -11.39 -11.29 -27.76
N ILE A 190 -12.59 -10.92 -27.32
CA ILE A 190 -13.13 -11.24 -25.99
C ILE A 190 -13.40 -12.75 -25.86
N ARG A 191 -13.97 -13.41 -26.88
CA ARG A 191 -14.19 -14.86 -26.90
C ARG A 191 -12.89 -15.67 -27.00
N ASN A 192 -11.86 -15.11 -27.62
CA ASN A 192 -10.55 -15.75 -27.72
C ASN A 192 -9.68 -15.58 -26.47
N THR A 193 -10.06 -14.70 -25.56
CA THR A 193 -9.38 -14.53 -24.26
C THR A 193 -9.58 -15.79 -23.40
N PRO A 194 -8.56 -16.28 -22.68
CA PRO A 194 -8.63 -17.56 -21.94
C PRO A 194 -9.71 -17.62 -20.84
N ALA A 195 -10.27 -16.48 -20.42
CA ALA A 195 -11.33 -16.41 -19.41
C ALA A 195 -12.71 -16.89 -19.92
N SER A 196 -13.01 -16.71 -21.21
CA SER A 196 -14.28 -17.14 -21.83
C SER A 196 -14.24 -18.62 -22.25
N LYS A 197 -13.11 -19.11 -22.77
CA LYS A 197 -12.90 -20.55 -23.04
C LYS A 197 -13.05 -21.45 -21.82
N LYS A 198 -12.74 -20.95 -20.60
CA LYS A 198 -12.98 -21.68 -19.34
C LYS A 198 -14.46 -21.77 -18.96
N LYS A 199 -15.29 -20.78 -19.32
CA LYS A 199 -16.75 -20.82 -19.07
C LYS A 199 -17.45 -21.79 -20.01
N ASP A 200 -17.12 -21.75 -21.30
CA ASP A 200 -17.76 -22.62 -22.31
C ASP A 200 -17.40 -24.11 -22.10
N GLN A 201 -16.20 -24.42 -21.58
CA GLN A 201 -15.83 -25.79 -21.22
C GLN A 201 -16.50 -26.29 -19.93
N ALA A 202 -16.79 -25.40 -18.97
CA ALA A 202 -17.46 -25.76 -17.72
C ALA A 202 -18.98 -25.94 -17.87
N GLU A 203 -19.61 -25.23 -18.82
CA GLU A 203 -21.04 -25.37 -19.12
C GLU A 203 -21.33 -26.59 -20.01
N LYS A 204 -20.39 -26.96 -20.89
CA LYS A 204 -20.52 -28.18 -21.71
C LYS A 204 -20.24 -29.48 -20.94
N SER A 205 -19.49 -29.42 -19.82
CA SER A 205 -19.25 -30.59 -18.96
C SER A 205 -20.34 -30.84 -17.91
N SER A 206 -21.20 -29.86 -17.59
CA SER A 206 -22.29 -30.05 -16.61
C SER A 206 -23.61 -30.51 -17.21
N SER A 207 -23.81 -30.39 -18.53
CA SER A 207 -25.05 -30.78 -19.23
C SER A 207 -25.02 -32.22 -19.79
N GLY A 208 -23.87 -32.89 -19.75
CA GLY A 208 -23.70 -34.26 -20.26
C GLY A 208 -23.99 -35.39 -19.26
N GLU A 209 -24.24 -35.08 -17.99
CA GLU A 209 -24.33 -36.07 -16.91
C GLU A 209 -25.73 -36.06 -16.26
N THR A 210 -26.77 -36.33 -17.06
CA THR A 210 -28.10 -36.74 -16.55
C THR A 210 -28.93 -37.37 -17.68
N LYS A 211 -28.53 -38.57 -18.08
CA LYS A 211 -29.45 -39.53 -18.72
C LYS A 211 -28.95 -40.95 -18.45
N ALA A 212 -29.36 -41.48 -17.30
CA ALA A 212 -29.43 -42.91 -17.04
C ALA A 212 -30.81 -43.41 -17.50
#